data_AF-A0A3D3LRH4-F1
#
_entry.id   AF-A0A3D3LRH4-F1
#
_cell.length_a   1.000
_cell.length_b   1.000
_cell.length_c   1.000
_cell.angle_alpha   90.00
_cell.angle_beta   90.00
_cell.angle_gamma   90.00
#
_symmetry.space_group_name_H-M   'P 1'
#
loop_
_entity.id
_entity.type
_entity.pdbx_description
1 polymer ?
#
loop_
_entity_poly.entity_id
_entity_poly.type
_entity_poly.pdbx_seq_one_letter_code
_entity_poly.pdbx_strand_id
1 'polypeptide(L)' 'MAKSIDNESFEFNYKKLEKIMQKLESELDETSLDELMKNYQEGLKLINICRKKLKEAELKIEKINSEYNN' A
#
# COMPACT_ATOMS: atom_id res chain seq x y z
N MET A 1 -19.52 -15.92 -6.05
CA MET A 1 -19.80 -14.48 -6.23
C MET A 1 -18.48 -13.74 -6.06
N ALA A 2 -18.00 -13.08 -7.12
CA ALA A 2 -16.69 -12.42 -7.10
C ALA A 2 -16.75 -11.18 -6.20
N LYS A 3 -15.95 -11.17 -5.13
CA LYS A 3 -15.77 -10.00 -4.25
C LYS A 3 -15.23 -8.86 -5.11
N SER A 4 -16.01 -7.81 -5.27
CA SER A 4 -15.60 -6.58 -5.97
C SER A 4 -14.28 -6.10 -5.39
N ILE A 5 -13.26 -6.00 -6.24
CA ILE A 5 -11.95 -5.51 -5.84
C ILE A 5 -12.14 -4.03 -5.49
N ASP A 6 -12.11 -3.74 -4.19
CA ASP A 6 -12.04 -2.38 -3.70
C ASP A 6 -10.61 -1.88 -3.93
N ASN A 7 -10.45 -1.06 -4.96
CA ASN A 7 -9.17 -0.48 -5.37
C ASN A 7 -8.59 0.48 -4.30
N GLU A 8 -9.32 0.80 -3.25
CA GLU A 8 -8.85 1.60 -2.11
C GLU A 8 -8.50 0.76 -0.87
N SER A 9 -8.71 -0.56 -0.92
CA SER A 9 -8.38 -1.46 0.18
C SER A 9 -6.87 -1.50 0.47
N PHE A 10 -6.51 -1.80 1.72
CA PHE A 10 -5.11 -1.96 2.11
C PHE A 10 -4.45 -3.08 1.30
N GLU A 11 -5.11 -4.23 1.19
CA GLU A 11 -4.62 -5.43 0.52
C GLU A 11 -4.36 -5.17 -0.97
N PHE A 12 -5.25 -4.42 -1.63
CA PHE A 12 -5.05 -4.04 -3.02
C PHE A 12 -3.84 -3.13 -3.20
N ASN A 13 -3.75 -2.05 -2.42
CA ASN A 13 -2.68 -1.08 -2.52
C ASN A 13 -1.32 -1.68 -2.13
N TYR A 14 -1.30 -2.54 -1.11
CA TYR A 14 -0.11 -3.28 -0.69
C TYR A 14 0.37 -4.24 -1.78
N LYS A 15 -0.54 -5.01 -2.39
CA LYS A 15 -0.19 -5.91 -3.50
C LYS A 15 0.33 -5.15 -4.73
N LYS A 16 -0.18 -3.95 -4.99
CA LYS A 16 0.33 -3.08 -6.06
C LYS A 16 1.73 -2.55 -5.72
N LEU A 17 1.99 -2.21 -4.46
CA LEU A 17 3.30 -1.79 -3.98
C LEU A 17 4.33 -2.91 -4.13
N GLU A 18 4.01 -4.15 -3.74
CA GLU A 18 4.88 -5.31 -3.91
C GLU A 18 5.28 -5.52 -5.37
N LYS A 19 4.32 -5.39 -6.30
CA LYS A 19 4.61 -5.49 -7.73
C LYS A 19 5.55 -4.39 -8.23
N ILE A 20 5.39 -3.16 -7.73
CA ILE A 20 6.29 -2.05 -8.08
C ILE A 20 7.70 -2.33 -7.56
N MET A 21 7.85 -2.81 -6.31
CA MET A 21 9.14 -3.18 -5.76
C MET A 21 9.80 -4.29 -6.58
N GLN A 22 9.03 -5.32 -6.96
CA GLN A 22 9.53 -6.40 -7.80
C GLN A 22 10.07 -5.89 -9.14
N LYS A 23 9.37 -4.96 -9.80
CA LYS A 23 9.83 -4.33 -11.04
C LYS A 23 11.10 -3.51 -10.84
N LEU A 24 11.15 -2.71 -9.77
CA LEU A 24 12.32 -1.89 -9.45
C LEU A 24 13.56 -2.75 -9.14
N GLU A 25 13.38 -3.94 -8.58
CA GLU A 25 14.49 -4.85 -8.24
C GLU A 25 14.89 -5.75 -9.42
N SER A 26 13.93 -6.20 -10.24
CA SER A 26 14.14 -7.25 -11.24
C SER A 26 14.31 -6.74 -12.67
N GLU A 27 13.82 -5.54 -12.99
CA GLU A 27 13.73 -5.04 -14.38
C GLU A 27 14.62 -3.81 -14.61
N LEU A 28 15.57 -3.51 -13.72
CA LEU A 28 16.40 -2.30 -13.74
C LEU A 28 17.19 -2.12 -15.06
N ASP A 29 17.71 -3.20 -15.62
CA ASP A 29 18.52 -3.18 -16.86
C ASP A 29 17.66 -3.10 -18.13
N GLU A 30 16.37 -3.46 -18.04
CA GLU A 30 15.42 -3.47 -19.17
C GLU A 30 14.43 -2.28 -19.12
N THR A 31 14.43 -1.52 -18.02
CA THR A 31 13.49 -0.42 -17.79
C THR A 31 14.15 0.93 -18.05
N SER A 32 13.46 1.80 -18.80
CA SER A 32 13.93 3.17 -19.03
C SER A 32 13.98 3.99 -17.74
N LEU A 33 14.89 4.97 -17.67
CA LEU A 33 15.00 5.87 -16.52
C LEU A 33 13.68 6.58 -16.17
N ASP A 34 12.93 7.02 -17.19
CA ASP A 34 11.63 7.67 -16.99
C ASP A 34 10.60 6.74 -16.36
N GLU A 35 10.64 5.46 -16.71
CA GLU A 35 9.74 4.45 -16.17
C GLU A 35 10.12 4.03 -14.75
N LEU A 36 11.42 3.95 -14.45
CA LEU A 36 11.92 3.81 -13.08
C LEU A 36 11.43 4.96 -12.19
N MET A 37 11.51 6.20 -12.68
CA MET A 37 11.02 7.39 -11.96
C MET A 37 9.51 7.34 -11.71
N LYS A 38 8.72 6.88 -12.68
CA LYS A 38 7.26 6.69 -12.51
C LYS A 38 6.95 5.62 -11.47
N ASN A 39 7.60 4.46 -11.55
CA ASN A 39 7.43 3.36 -10.61
C ASN A 39 7.79 3.80 -9.18
N TYR A 40 8.89 4.55 -9.03
CA TYR A 40 9.30 5.09 -7.74
C TYR A 40 8.26 6.06 -7.15
N GLN A 41 7.79 7.03 -7.94
CA GLN A 41 6.76 7.98 -7.51
C GLN A 41 5.45 7.29 -7.12
N GLU A 42 5.03 6.29 -7.88
CA GLU A 42 3.84 5.50 -7.57
C GLU A 42 4.04 4.67 -6.30
N GLY A 43 5.22 4.08 -6.11
CA GLY A 43 5.57 3.37 -4.87
C GLY A 43 5.42 4.27 -3.63
N LEU A 44 5.92 5.52 -3.69
CA LEU A 44 5.77 6.48 -2.60
C LEU A 44 4.30 6.80 -2.28
N LYS A 45 3.45 6.95 -3.30
CA LYS A 45 2.01 7.17 -3.11
C LYS A 45 1.36 6.00 -2.40
N LEU A 46 1.66 4.77 -2.83
CA LEU A 46 1.08 3.56 -2.22
C LEU A 46 1.54 3.38 -0.77
N ILE A 47 2.82 3.65 -0.46
CA ILE A 47 3.34 3.64 0.91
C ILE A 47 2.52 4.58 1.80
N ASN A 48 2.24 5.80 1.33
CA ASN A 48 1.46 6.77 2.09
C ASN A 48 0.03 6.28 2.34
N ILE A 49 -0.62 5.68 1.33
CA ILE A 49 -1.96 5.10 1.47
C ILE A 49 -1.96 3.96 2.49
N CYS A 50 -1.03 3.01 2.37
CA CYS A 50 -0.92 1.87 3.28
C CYS A 50 -0.69 2.33 4.73
N ARG A 51 0.22 3.29 4.95
CA ARG A 51 0.47 3.86 6.28
C ARG A 51 -0.76 4.52 6.87
N LYS A 52 -1.52 5.28 6.06
CA LYS A 52 -2.77 5.90 6.52
C LYS A 52 -3.79 4.86 6.98
N LYS A 53 -3.99 3.79 6.19
CA LYS A 53 -4.91 2.70 6.53
C LYS A 53 -4.49 1.97 7.81
N LEU A 54 -3.19 1.70 7.98
CA LEU A 54 -2.66 1.12 9.21
C LEU A 54 -2.89 2.02 10.42
N LYS A 55 -2.70 3.35 10.26
CA LYS A 55 -2.96 4.30 11.35
C LYS A 55 -4.43 4.35 11.73
N GLU A 56 -5.33 4.32 10.75
CA GLU A 56 -6.78 4.25 10.98
C GLU A 56 -7.17 2.96 11.73
N ALA A 57 -6.54 1.82 11.41
CA ALA A 57 -6.76 0.56 12.11
C ALA A 57 -6.23 0.61 13.56
N GLU A 58 -5.03 1.14 13.77
CA GLU A 58 -4.44 1.34 15.10
C GLU A 58 -5.34 2.19 16.01
N LEU A 59 -5.82 3.34 15.52
CA LEU A 59 -6.73 4.22 16.26
C LEU A 59 -8.05 3.53 16.64
N LYS A 60 -8.58 2.67 15.78
CA LYS A 60 -9.78 1.88 16.08
C LYS A 60 -9.51 0.88 17.21
N ILE A 61 -8.36 0.21 17.19
CA ILE A 61 -7.96 -0.73 18.25
C ILE A 61 -7.77 0.01 19.58
N GLU A 62 -7.08 1.15 19.57
CA GLU A 62 -6.89 1.99 20.75
C GLU A 62 -8.22 2.44 21.37
N LYS A 63 -9.18 2.84 20.53
CA LYS A 63 -10.52 3.22 20.98
C LYS A 63 -11.26 2.05 21.63
N ILE A 64 -11.26 0.88 20.98
CA ILE A 64 -11.87 -0.34 21.54
C ILE A 64 -11.23 -0.69 22.88
N ASN A 65 -9.90 -0.70 22.97
CA ASN A 65 -9.20 -0.98 24.22
C ASN A 65 -9.55 0.02 25.34
N SER A 66 -9.74 1.30 25.00
CA SER A 66 -10.14 2.32 25.97
C SER A 66 -11.59 2.14 26.45
N GLU A 67 -12.48 1.65 25.59
CA GLU A 67 -13.88 1.37 25.93
C GLU A 67 -14.05 0.10 26.79
N TYR A 68 -13.19 -0.91 26.62
CA TYR A 68 -13.29 -2.19 27.33
C TYR A 68 -12.48 -2.29 28.64
N ASN A 69 -11.49 -1.43 28.86
CA ASN A 69 -10.66 -1.43 30.09
C ASN A 69 -11.04 -0.34 31.11
N ASN A 70 -12.22 0.28 30.96
CA ASN A 70 -12.88 1.14 31.96
C ASN A 70 -14.09 0.43 32.56
#